data_AF-A0A3M7GBJ7-F1
#
_entry.id   AF-A0A3M7GBJ7-F1
#
_cell.length_a   1.000
_cell.length_b   1.000
_cell.length_c   1.000
_cell.angle_alpha   90.00
_cell.angle_beta   90.00
_cell.angle_gamma   90.00
#
_symmetry.space_group_name_H-M   'P 1'
#
loop_
_entity.id
_entity.type
_entity.pdbx_description
1 polymer ?
#
loop_
_entity_poly.entity_id
_entity_poly.type
_entity_poly.pdbx_seq_one_letter_code
_entity_poly.pdbx_strand_id
1 'polypeptide(L)'
;MAIEKLSLVGLELTSLRTLQSLIANAVRLRHFTFVQNTSPEFQPGMESTNSLKGLESNTLEYLHWDALIPGSGTTLVANSIASGRLPALRKVKVPCDYEGAVQSLCRPIARERLTSGDMELLARFSGSERYERNLRLAQIQAQRRIIECRKQPE
;
A
#
# COMPACT_ATOMS: atom_id res chain seq x y z
N MET A 1 -1.73 -6.53 28.56
CA MET A 1 -1.40 -5.31 27.78
C MET A 1 -1.87 -5.52 26.35
N ALA A 2 -2.42 -4.51 25.69
CA ALA A 2 -2.88 -4.63 24.31
C ALA A 2 -2.26 -3.52 23.46
N ILE A 3 -1.74 -3.88 22.29
CA ILE A 3 -1.05 -2.97 21.38
C ILE A 3 -2.10 -2.29 20.49
N GLU A 4 -2.16 -0.96 20.53
CA GLU A 4 -3.06 -0.18 19.67
C GLU A 4 -2.36 0.43 18.46
N LYS A 5 -1.05 0.62 18.54
CA LYS A 5 -0.23 1.20 17.46
C LYS A 5 1.04 0.37 17.32
N LEU A 6 1.30 -0.09 16.10
CA LEU A 6 2.49 -0.86 15.78
C LEU A 6 3.13 -0.32 14.51
N SER A 7 4.44 -0.11 14.56
CA SER A 7 5.24 0.32 13.42
C SER A 7 6.42 -0.63 13.25
N LEU A 8 6.51 -1.23 12.08
CA LEU A 8 7.57 -2.12 11.66
C LEU A 8 8.35 -1.40 10.57
N VAL A 9 9.57 -0.96 10.88
CA VAL A 9 10.37 -0.10 10.01
C VAL A 9 11.76 -0.72 9.85
N GLY A 10 12.16 -1.01 8.62
CA GLY A 10 13.49 -1.51 8.29
C GLY A 10 13.83 -2.87 8.91
N LEU A 11 12.82 -3.68 9.23
CA LEU A 11 13.00 -4.99 9.85
C LEU A 11 13.29 -6.11 8.85
N GLU A 12 13.25 -5.81 7.55
CA GLU A 12 13.49 -6.77 6.46
C GLU A 12 12.64 -8.06 6.61
N LEU A 13 11.35 -7.89 6.93
CA LEU A 13 10.43 -9.01 7.09
C LEU A 13 10.20 -9.68 5.74
N THR A 14 10.41 -10.99 5.67
CA THR A 14 10.32 -11.74 4.41
C THR A 14 8.99 -12.44 4.20
N SER A 15 8.16 -12.57 5.25
CA SER A 15 6.93 -13.36 5.23
C SER A 15 5.67 -12.51 5.37
N LEU A 16 4.83 -12.52 4.32
CA LEU A 16 3.49 -11.93 4.40
C LEU A 16 2.60 -12.65 5.41
N ARG A 17 2.77 -13.97 5.57
CA ARG A 17 2.00 -14.77 6.55
C ARG A 17 2.20 -14.25 7.97
N THR A 18 3.43 -13.85 8.33
CA THR A 18 3.71 -13.28 9.65
C THR A 18 2.93 -11.99 9.87
N LEU A 19 2.87 -11.12 8.86
CA LEU A 19 2.10 -9.87 8.93
C LEU A 19 0.59 -10.13 9.03
N GLN A 20 0.06 -11.08 8.26
CA GLN A 20 -1.34 -11.49 8.35
C GLN A 20 -1.69 -11.99 9.75
N SER A 21 -0.90 -12.93 10.30
CA SER A 21 -1.12 -13.47 11.63
C SER A 21 -1.01 -12.39 12.71
N LEU A 22 -0.03 -11.51 12.61
CA LEU A 22 0.15 -10.41 13.55
C LEU A 22 -1.07 -9.48 13.58
N ILE A 23 -1.53 -9.04 12.41
CA ILE A 23 -2.64 -8.09 12.28
C ILE A 23 -3.97 -8.73 12.70
N ALA A 24 -4.21 -9.99 12.31
CA ALA A 24 -5.42 -10.71 12.68
C ALA A 24 -5.54 -10.96 14.20
N ASN A 25 -4.43 -11.18 14.89
CA ASN A 25 -4.42 -11.47 16.33
C ASN A 25 -4.31 -10.20 17.20
N ALA A 26 -3.92 -9.07 16.64
CA ALA A 26 -3.81 -7.82 17.37
C ALA A 26 -5.18 -7.14 17.52
N VAL A 27 -6.04 -7.70 18.36
CA VAL A 27 -7.47 -7.34 18.50
C VAL A 27 -7.76 -5.87 18.81
N ARG A 28 -6.77 -5.11 19.32
CA ARG A 28 -6.90 -3.68 19.63
C ARG A 28 -6.07 -2.78 18.71
N LEU A 29 -5.43 -3.33 17.67
CA LEU A 29 -4.56 -2.58 16.78
C LEU A 29 -5.38 -1.64 15.89
N ARG A 30 -5.22 -0.34 16.13
CA ARG A 30 -5.88 0.72 15.36
C ARG A 30 -4.97 1.33 14.30
N HIS A 31 -3.66 1.35 14.53
CA HIS A 31 -2.69 1.94 13.62
C HIS A 31 -1.57 0.96 13.32
N PHE A 32 -1.43 0.61 12.04
CA PHE A 32 -0.35 -0.24 11.57
C PHE A 32 0.50 0.50 10.54
N THR A 33 1.82 0.44 10.71
CA THR A 33 2.79 0.98 9.76
C THR A 33 3.79 -0.09 9.42
N PHE A 34 4.02 -0.27 8.12
CA PHE A 34 4.99 -1.17 7.55
C PHE A 34 5.83 -0.41 6.54
N VAL A 35 7.13 -0.32 6.77
CA VAL A 35 8.08 0.40 5.91
C VAL A 35 9.36 -0.43 5.78
N GLN A 36 9.70 -0.90 4.59
CA GLN A 36 10.98 -1.58 4.33
C GLN A 36 11.33 -1.61 2.83
N ASN A 37 12.54 -1.99 2.48
CA ASN A 37 12.96 -1.95 1.09
C ASN A 37 12.22 -2.98 0.24
N THR A 38 12.40 -4.27 0.50
CA THR A 38 11.79 -5.32 -0.34
C THR A 38 10.41 -5.70 0.17
N SER A 39 9.41 -5.87 -0.70
CA SER A 39 8.13 -6.46 -0.29
C SER A 39 8.35 -7.84 0.34
N PRO A 40 7.71 -8.18 1.47
CA PRO A 40 7.62 -9.55 1.93
C PRO A 40 6.85 -10.37 0.90
N GLU A 41 7.07 -11.69 0.90
CA GLU A 41 6.44 -12.62 -0.03
C GLU A 41 5.75 -13.77 0.71
N PHE A 42 4.91 -14.49 -0.02
CA PHE A 42 4.45 -15.81 0.42
C PHE A 42 5.54 -16.84 0.16
N GLN A 43 5.76 -17.74 1.13
CA GLN A 43 6.71 -18.83 0.94
C GLN A 43 6.16 -19.84 -0.09
N PRO A 44 7.00 -20.35 -1.00
CA PRO A 44 6.60 -21.35 -1.99
C PRO A 44 5.96 -22.57 -1.31
N GLY A 45 4.85 -23.08 -1.88
CA GLY A 45 4.16 -24.25 -1.35
C GLY A 45 3.20 -23.99 -0.18
N MET A 46 3.06 -22.74 0.29
CA MET A 46 2.04 -22.35 1.28
C MET A 46 0.75 -21.80 0.64
N GLU A 47 0.48 -22.16 -0.61
CA GLU A 47 -0.67 -21.69 -1.41
C GLU A 47 -1.96 -22.46 -1.10
N SER A 48 -2.32 -22.61 0.19
CA SER A 48 -3.60 -23.22 0.56
C SER A 48 -4.73 -22.17 0.57
N THR A 49 -5.45 -22.15 -0.56
CA THR A 49 -6.91 -22.04 -0.85
C THR A 49 -7.83 -21.11 -0.05
N ASN A 50 -7.48 -20.66 1.15
CA ASN A 50 -8.29 -19.74 1.96
C ASN A 50 -7.45 -18.77 2.82
N SER A 51 -6.12 -18.92 2.89
CA SER A 51 -5.22 -18.06 3.68
C SER A 51 -4.57 -16.93 2.85
N LEU A 52 -4.76 -16.94 1.53
CA LEU A 52 -4.50 -15.81 0.61
C LEU A 52 -5.42 -14.60 0.88
N LYS A 53 -6.21 -14.67 1.96
CA LYS A 53 -7.26 -13.74 2.32
C LYS A 53 -6.73 -12.44 2.90
N GLY A 54 -5.80 -11.76 2.24
CA GLY A 54 -5.47 -10.38 2.60
C GLY A 54 -5.01 -10.21 4.06
N LEU A 55 -4.98 -8.97 4.52
CA LEU A 55 -4.98 -8.57 5.91
C LEU A 55 -6.43 -8.57 6.41
N GLU A 56 -6.64 -9.02 7.64
CA GLU A 56 -7.94 -9.01 8.30
C GLU A 56 -7.82 -8.34 9.66
N SER A 57 -8.69 -7.36 9.92
CA SER A 57 -8.77 -6.69 11.22
C SER A 57 -10.08 -5.92 11.34
N ASN A 58 -10.79 -6.15 12.44
CA ASN A 58 -12.02 -5.42 12.76
C ASN A 58 -11.76 -4.07 13.46
N THR A 59 -10.51 -3.75 13.80
CA THR A 59 -10.15 -2.56 14.59
C THR A 59 -9.14 -1.64 13.92
N LEU A 60 -8.52 -2.07 12.82
CA LEU A 60 -7.52 -1.28 12.11
C LEU A 60 -8.15 -0.08 11.40
N GLU A 61 -7.81 1.12 11.85
CA GLU A 61 -8.33 2.39 11.33
C GLU A 61 -7.36 3.09 10.37
N TYR A 62 -6.06 2.86 10.57
CA TYR A 62 -4.97 3.44 9.79
C TYR A 62 -3.97 2.39 9.33
N LEU A 63 -3.72 2.35 8.02
CA LEU A 63 -2.72 1.49 7.39
C LEU A 63 -1.71 2.32 6.59
N HIS A 64 -0.43 2.23 6.95
CA HIS A 64 0.67 2.70 6.13
C HIS A 64 1.47 1.51 5.60
N TRP A 65 1.53 1.36 4.28
CA TRP A 65 2.26 0.31 3.60
C TRP A 65 3.26 0.91 2.61
N ASP A 66 4.55 0.74 2.88
CA ASP A 66 5.65 1.30 2.08
C ASP A 66 6.72 0.22 1.87
N ALA A 67 6.53 -0.57 0.81
CA ALA A 67 7.51 -1.50 0.28
C ALA A 67 8.11 -0.88 -0.99
N LEU A 68 9.40 -0.54 -0.96
CA LEU A 68 10.07 0.19 -2.04
C LEU A 68 10.21 -0.66 -3.31
N ILE A 69 10.70 -1.88 -3.17
CA ILE A 69 10.78 -2.86 -4.26
C ILE A 69 9.45 -3.63 -4.24
N PRO A 70 8.69 -3.61 -5.36
CA PRO A 70 7.37 -4.21 -5.42
C PRO A 70 7.44 -5.72 -5.28
N GLY A 71 6.30 -6.28 -4.91
CA GLY A 71 6.06 -7.71 -4.76
C GLY A 71 4.58 -7.96 -4.48
N SER A 72 4.23 -9.12 -3.94
CA SER A 72 2.82 -9.47 -3.73
C SER A 72 2.14 -8.69 -2.59
N GLY A 73 2.89 -7.97 -1.76
CA GLY A 73 2.39 -7.27 -0.57
C GLY A 73 1.41 -6.13 -0.86
N THR A 74 1.68 -5.28 -1.85
CA THR A 74 0.76 -4.18 -2.21
C THR A 74 -0.56 -4.73 -2.78
N THR A 75 -0.50 -5.78 -3.60
CA THR A 75 -1.67 -6.50 -4.11
C THR A 75 -2.47 -7.13 -2.97
N LEU A 76 -1.78 -7.69 -1.97
CA LEU A 76 -2.41 -8.20 -0.76
C LEU A 76 -3.21 -7.10 -0.04
N VAL A 77 -2.63 -5.91 0.15
CA VAL A 77 -3.32 -4.77 0.75
C VAL A 77 -4.56 -4.38 -0.08
N ALA A 78 -4.42 -4.24 -1.39
CA ALA A 78 -5.54 -3.91 -2.29
C ALA A 78 -6.68 -4.94 -2.16
N ASN A 79 -6.37 -6.23 -2.23
CA ASN A 79 -7.34 -7.32 -2.10
C ASN A 79 -8.05 -7.33 -0.74
N SER A 80 -7.36 -6.93 0.33
CA SER A 80 -7.92 -6.82 1.68
C SER A 80 -9.01 -5.75 1.75
N ILE A 81 -8.73 -4.60 1.15
CA ILE A 81 -9.66 -3.46 1.06
C ILE A 81 -10.84 -3.84 0.17
N ALA A 82 -10.57 -4.34 -1.04
CA ALA A 82 -11.61 -4.72 -2.01
C ALA A 82 -12.56 -5.81 -1.47
N SER A 83 -12.05 -6.74 -0.65
CA SER A 83 -12.84 -7.82 -0.04
C SER A 83 -13.53 -7.42 1.28
N GLY A 84 -13.43 -6.16 1.70
CA GLY A 84 -14.07 -5.68 2.94
C GLY A 84 -13.49 -6.26 4.24
N ARG A 85 -12.25 -6.77 4.23
CA ARG A 85 -11.61 -7.40 5.41
C ARG A 85 -11.04 -6.43 6.43
N LEU A 86 -11.08 -5.15 6.11
CA LEU A 86 -10.62 -4.07 6.96
C LEU A 86 -11.79 -3.07 7.19
N PRO A 87 -12.91 -3.51 7.79
CA PRO A 87 -14.14 -2.71 7.86
C PRO A 87 -14.00 -1.41 8.66
N ALA A 88 -13.04 -1.35 9.59
CA ALA A 88 -12.75 -0.14 10.36
C ALA A 88 -11.77 0.82 9.66
N LEU A 89 -11.21 0.46 8.50
CA LEU A 89 -10.15 1.24 7.86
C LEU A 89 -10.70 2.54 7.30
N ARG A 90 -10.16 3.66 7.78
CA ARG A 90 -10.58 5.02 7.37
C ARG A 90 -9.50 5.76 6.59
N LYS A 91 -8.24 5.38 6.77
CA LYS A 91 -7.10 6.05 6.15
C LYS A 91 -6.04 5.03 5.75
N VAL A 92 -5.68 5.08 4.47
CA VAL A 92 -4.58 4.29 3.91
C VAL A 92 -3.52 5.21 3.32
N LYS A 93 -2.25 4.85 3.49
CA LYS A 93 -1.11 5.49 2.85
C LYS A 93 -0.26 4.42 2.18
N VAL A 94 -0.18 4.45 0.86
CA VAL A 94 0.63 3.50 0.07
C VAL A 94 1.46 4.28 -0.95
N PRO A 95 2.61 4.85 -0.55
CA PRO A 95 3.44 5.67 -1.44
C PRO A 95 3.99 4.89 -2.64
N CYS A 96 4.31 3.61 -2.42
CA CYS A 96 4.81 2.68 -3.43
C CYS A 96 3.69 1.89 -4.11
N ASP A 97 2.55 2.54 -4.36
CA ASP A 97 1.45 2.01 -5.17
C ASP A 97 1.72 2.29 -6.65
N TYR A 98 2.73 1.61 -7.21
CA TYR A 98 3.23 1.84 -8.57
C TYR A 98 2.19 1.61 -9.66
N GLU A 99 1.29 0.64 -9.44
CA GLU A 99 0.20 0.33 -10.38
C GLU A 99 -1.12 1.03 -10.02
N GLY A 100 -1.18 1.75 -8.89
CA GLY A 100 -2.42 2.42 -8.45
C GLY A 100 -3.51 1.46 -7.98
N ALA A 101 -3.16 0.23 -7.57
CA ALA A 101 -4.10 -0.82 -7.18
C ALA A 101 -4.86 -0.47 -5.88
N VAL A 102 -4.19 0.18 -4.93
CA VAL A 102 -4.87 0.67 -3.71
C VAL A 102 -5.57 1.99 -4.00
N GLN A 103 -4.93 2.85 -4.79
CA GLN A 103 -5.47 4.14 -5.19
C GLN A 103 -6.83 4.02 -5.88
N SER A 104 -7.01 3.05 -6.77
CA SER A 104 -8.27 2.83 -7.51
C SER A 104 -9.46 2.50 -6.59
N LEU A 105 -9.19 1.85 -5.45
CA LEU A 105 -10.21 1.48 -4.46
C LEU A 105 -10.63 2.66 -3.58
N CYS A 106 -9.74 3.61 -3.33
CA CYS A 106 -9.94 4.67 -2.33
C CYS A 106 -10.54 5.97 -2.88
N ARG A 107 -10.91 6.05 -4.17
CA ARG A 107 -11.49 7.24 -4.83
C ARG A 107 -10.82 8.56 -4.39
N PRO A 108 -9.50 8.70 -4.57
CA PRO A 108 -8.76 9.84 -4.05
C PRO A 108 -9.24 11.16 -4.67
N ILE A 109 -9.34 12.18 -3.83
CA ILE A 109 -9.70 13.53 -4.25
C ILE A 109 -8.43 14.22 -4.77
N ALA A 110 -8.47 14.74 -6.00
CA ALA A 110 -7.41 15.60 -6.53
C ALA A 110 -7.20 16.80 -5.60
N ARG A 111 -5.98 16.96 -5.08
CA ARG A 111 -5.65 18.06 -4.16
C ARG A 111 -4.83 19.17 -4.81
N GLU A 112 -4.02 18.83 -5.81
CA GLU A 112 -3.07 19.76 -6.41
C GLU A 112 -3.12 19.68 -7.93
N ARG A 113 -2.85 20.80 -8.61
CA ARG A 113 -2.61 20.81 -10.06
C ARG A 113 -1.16 20.39 -10.30
N LEU A 114 -0.95 19.49 -11.24
CA LEU A 114 0.40 19.16 -11.70
C LEU A 114 0.99 20.34 -12.47
N THR A 115 2.23 20.68 -12.14
CA THR A 115 3.01 21.72 -12.82
C THR A 115 3.92 21.13 -13.89
N SER A 116 4.47 21.96 -14.77
CA SER A 116 5.48 21.51 -15.74
C SER A 116 6.73 20.92 -15.06
N GLY A 117 7.14 21.48 -13.91
CA GLY A 117 8.25 20.96 -13.11
C GLY A 117 7.95 19.58 -12.51
N ASP A 118 6.70 19.29 -12.16
CA ASP A 118 6.29 17.94 -11.72
C ASP A 118 6.41 16.92 -12.85
N MET A 119 6.07 17.32 -14.09
CA MET A 119 6.20 16.44 -15.26
C MET A 119 7.65 16.18 -15.63
N GLU A 120 8.52 17.20 -15.54
CA GLU A 120 9.96 17.06 -15.73
C GLU A 120 10.56 16.12 -14.66
N LEU A 121 10.17 16.30 -13.40
CA LEU A 121 10.59 15.42 -12.31
C LEU A 121 10.14 13.98 -12.60
N LEU A 122 8.89 13.75 -13.02
CA LEU A 122 8.42 12.42 -13.37
C LEU A 122 9.25 11.79 -14.50
N ALA A 123 9.54 12.55 -15.57
CA ALA A 123 10.30 12.08 -16.72
C ALA A 123 11.73 11.65 -16.34
N ARG A 124 12.39 12.38 -15.43
CA ARG A 124 13.72 12.04 -14.91
C ARG A 124 13.78 10.68 -14.22
N PHE A 125 12.67 10.23 -13.65
CA PHE A 125 12.59 8.98 -12.87
C PHE A 125 11.88 7.84 -13.61
N SER A 126 11.22 8.12 -14.73
CA SER A 126 10.43 7.14 -15.49
C SER A 126 11.28 6.06 -16.18
N GLY A 127 12.60 6.23 -16.24
CA GLY A 127 13.56 5.26 -16.81
C GLY A 127 14.58 4.70 -15.82
N SER A 128 14.44 4.99 -14.53
CA SER A 128 15.35 4.45 -13.50
C SER A 128 15.00 2.99 -13.21
N GLU A 129 15.96 2.07 -13.40
CA GLU A 129 15.84 0.68 -12.90
C GLU A 129 15.88 0.61 -11.37
N ARG A 130 16.22 1.73 -10.70
CA ARG A 130 16.29 1.82 -9.25
C ARG A 130 15.00 2.40 -8.69
N TYR A 131 14.41 1.67 -7.74
CA TYR A 131 13.36 2.19 -6.89
C TYR A 131 13.94 3.19 -5.88
N GLU A 132 13.34 4.38 -5.78
CA GLU A 132 13.71 5.40 -4.79
C GLU A 132 12.50 5.89 -4.00
N ARG A 133 12.67 6.07 -2.69
CA ARG A 133 11.63 6.68 -1.84
C ARG A 133 11.59 8.18 -2.06
N ASN A 134 10.66 8.62 -2.89
CA ASN A 134 10.41 10.03 -3.11
C ASN A 134 8.91 10.33 -2.99
N LEU A 135 8.53 10.97 -1.89
CA LEU A 135 7.13 11.30 -1.59
C LEU A 135 6.52 12.20 -2.67
N ARG A 136 7.29 13.15 -3.21
CA ARG A 136 6.79 14.07 -4.23
C ARG A 136 6.50 13.32 -5.52
N LEU A 137 7.37 12.42 -5.96
CA LEU A 137 7.11 11.56 -7.12
C LEU A 137 5.86 10.70 -6.94
N ALA A 138 5.69 10.06 -5.78
CA ALA A 138 4.49 9.27 -5.48
C ALA A 138 3.21 10.12 -5.54
N GLN A 139 3.25 11.36 -5.01
CA GLN A 139 2.13 12.31 -5.09
C GLN A 139 1.83 12.72 -6.53
N ILE A 140 2.86 13.02 -7.32
CA ILE A 140 2.72 13.39 -8.74
C ILE A 140 2.09 12.25 -9.53
N GLN A 141 2.59 11.01 -9.36
CA GLN A 141 2.04 9.82 -10.00
C GLN A 141 0.57 9.61 -9.61
N ALA A 142 0.25 9.71 -8.32
CA ALA A 142 -1.13 9.57 -7.86
C ALA A 142 -2.05 10.65 -8.47
N GLN A 143 -1.61 11.91 -8.47
CA GLN A 143 -2.38 13.02 -9.04
C GLN A 143 -2.56 12.87 -10.56
N ARG A 144 -1.54 12.37 -11.26
CA ARG A 144 -1.59 12.07 -12.69
C ARG A 144 -2.66 11.02 -13.00
N ARG A 145 -2.70 9.91 -12.25
CA ARG A 145 -3.74 8.87 -12.42
C ARG A 145 -5.14 9.42 -12.22
N ILE A 146 -5.36 10.30 -11.24
CA ILE A 146 -6.67 10.95 -11.03
C ILE A 146 -7.09 11.77 -12.26
N ILE A 147 -6.17 12.51 -12.85
CA ILE A 147 -6.43 13.32 -14.04
C ILE A 147 -6.72 12.42 -15.25
N GLU A 148 -5.93 11.36 -15.44
CA GLU A 148 -6.11 10.40 -16.54
C GLU A 148 -7.45 9.67 -16.46
N CYS A 149 -7.86 9.18 -15.28
CA CYS A 149 -9.16 8.55 -15.07
C CYS A 149 -10.33 9.49 -15.38
N ARG A 150 -10.21 10.80 -15.11
CA ARG A 150 -11.26 11.78 -15.42
C ARG A 150 -11.38 12.11 -16.90
N LYS A 151 -10.35 11.81 -17.71
CA LYS A 151 -10.33 12.08 -19.16
C LYS A 151 -10.91 10.93 -19.98
N GLN A 152 -11.02 9.73 -19.42
CA GLN A 152 -11.63 8.59 -20.10
C GLN A 152 -13.16 8.74 -20.04
N PRO A 153 -13.88 8.75 -21.18
CA PRO A 153 -15.34 8.70 -21.18
C PRO A 153 -15.81 7.34 -20.62
N GLU A 154 -16.90 7.36 -19.85
CA GLU A 154 -17.59 6.15 -19.36
C GLU A 154 -18.17 5.31 -20.50
#